data_AF-A0A6J2W2V6-F1
#
_entry.id   AF-A0A6J2W2V6-F1
#
_cell.length_a   1.000
_cell.length_b   1.000
_cell.length_c   1.000
_cell.angle_alpha   90.00
_cell.angle_beta   90.00
_cell.angle_gamma   90.00
#
_symmetry.space_group_name_H-M   'P 1'
#
loop_
_entity.id
_entity.type
_entity.pdbx_description
1 polymer ?
#
loop_
_entity_poly.entity_id
_entity_poly.type
_entity_poly.pdbx_seq_one_letter_code
_entity_poly.pdbx_strand_id
1 'polypeptide(L)'
;MDEFQTGSESVEGVIGGSAYQHSRVSQWTSSVVEQSLSQLSKLGKPFKYIVTCIIMQKNGAGLQTASSCFWDNSTDGSCTVRWENNSMYCIVSVFGLAI
;
A
#
# COMPACT_ATOMS: atom_id res chain seq x y z
N MET A 1 12.19 9.72 0.24
CA MET A 1 11.70 8.62 -0.63
C MET A 1 11.73 7.30 0.11
N ASP A 2 12.81 6.98 0.86
CA ASP A 2 12.90 5.79 1.73
C ASP A 2 11.84 5.73 2.86
N GLU A 3 11.24 6.86 3.22
CA GLU A 3 10.22 6.93 4.29
C GLU A 3 8.86 6.33 3.90
N PHE A 4 8.63 6.12 2.60
CA PHE A 4 7.40 5.50 2.09
C PHE A 4 7.49 3.96 2.00
N GLN A 5 8.61 3.36 2.46
CA GLN A 5 8.79 1.90 2.53
C GLN A 5 7.87 1.21 3.55
N THR A 6 7.18 1.98 4.41
CA THR A 6 6.20 1.53 5.42
C THR A 6 5.12 0.60 4.86
N GLY A 7 4.75 0.79 3.58
CA GLY A 7 3.83 -0.11 2.89
C GLY A 7 4.32 -1.56 2.85
N SER A 8 5.63 -1.81 2.68
CA SER A 8 6.20 -3.16 2.63
C SER A 8 6.12 -3.87 3.98
N GLU A 9 6.43 -3.17 5.07
CA GLU A 9 6.40 -3.74 6.42
C GLU A 9 4.96 -4.07 6.87
N SER A 10 4.02 -3.18 6.56
CA SER A 10 2.61 -3.39 6.85
C SER A 10 2.03 -4.59 6.09
N VAL A 11 2.44 -4.79 4.84
CA VAL A 11 2.01 -5.95 4.04
C VAL A 11 2.56 -7.25 4.61
N GLU A 12 3.87 -7.32 4.87
CA GLU A 12 4.52 -8.52 5.42
C GLU A 12 3.90 -8.92 6.78
N GLY A 13 3.66 -7.94 7.66
CA GLY A 13 3.06 -8.18 8.97
C GLY A 13 1.61 -8.70 8.93
N VAL A 14 0.82 -8.30 7.93
CA VAL A 14 -0.61 -8.68 7.84
C VAL A 14 -0.80 -9.99 7.07
N ILE A 15 -0.12 -10.16 5.94
CA ILE A 15 -0.38 -11.26 5.00
C ILE A 15 0.84 -12.13 4.65
N GLY A 16 2.02 -11.86 5.21
CA GLY A 16 3.28 -12.56 4.92
C GLY A 16 3.16 -14.10 4.92
N GLY A 17 2.66 -14.65 6.03
CA GLY A 17 2.47 -16.09 6.21
C GLY A 17 1.09 -16.64 5.76
N SER A 18 0.25 -15.83 5.13
CA SER A 18 -1.12 -16.23 4.79
C SER A 18 -1.23 -16.70 3.34
N ALA A 19 -1.93 -17.82 3.11
CA ALA A 19 -2.42 -18.16 1.77
C ALA A 19 -3.70 -17.36 1.47
N TYR A 20 -3.96 -17.06 0.19
CA TYR A 20 -5.13 -16.32 -0.25
C TYR A 20 -6.44 -16.97 0.25
N GLN A 21 -7.29 -16.17 0.91
CA GLN A 21 -8.62 -16.56 1.36
C GLN A 21 -9.58 -15.40 1.10
N HIS A 22 -10.50 -15.59 0.14
CA HIS A 22 -11.40 -14.53 -0.33
C HIS A 22 -12.18 -13.85 0.81
N SER A 23 -12.66 -14.62 1.79
CA SER A 23 -13.40 -14.12 2.95
C SER A 23 -12.59 -13.16 3.85
N ARG A 24 -11.25 -13.24 3.80
CA ARG A 24 -10.35 -12.40 4.62
C ARG A 24 -9.80 -11.19 3.87
N VAL A 25 -9.93 -11.15 2.55
CA VAL A 25 -9.33 -10.09 1.71
C VAL A 25 -9.75 -8.70 2.17
N SER A 26 -11.04 -8.48 2.44
CA SER A 26 -11.55 -7.18 2.91
C SER A 26 -10.88 -6.74 4.22
N GLN A 27 -10.78 -7.64 5.19
CA GLN A 27 -10.10 -7.37 6.46
C GLN A 27 -8.62 -7.08 6.27
N TRP A 28 -7.92 -7.86 5.42
CA TRP A 28 -6.51 -7.66 5.13
C TRP A 28 -6.25 -6.32 4.45
N THR A 29 -7.06 -5.94 3.47
CA THR A 29 -6.94 -4.64 2.80
C THR A 29 -7.09 -3.48 3.79
N SER A 30 -8.09 -3.52 4.67
CA SER A 30 -8.27 -2.49 5.70
C SER A 30 -7.09 -2.46 6.68
N SER A 31 -6.64 -3.64 7.14
CA SER A 31 -5.53 -3.74 8.10
C SER A 31 -4.22 -3.17 7.53
N VAL A 32 -3.90 -3.47 6.26
CA VAL A 32 -2.70 -2.93 5.59
C VAL A 32 -2.78 -1.41 5.46
N VAL A 33 -3.95 -0.88 5.05
CA VAL A 33 -4.16 0.57 4.90
C VAL A 33 -4.04 1.28 6.25
N GLU A 34 -4.71 0.78 7.28
CA GLU A 34 -4.70 1.36 8.63
C GLU A 34 -3.30 1.34 9.26
N GLN A 35 -2.56 0.23 9.13
CA GLN A 35 -1.19 0.14 9.65
C GLN A 35 -0.26 1.12 8.91
N SER A 36 -0.36 1.19 7.58
CA SER A 36 0.43 2.14 6.77
C SER A 36 0.14 3.58 7.17
N LEU A 37 -1.14 3.96 7.27
CA LEU A 37 -1.54 5.31 7.70
C LEU A 37 -1.10 5.61 9.14
N SER A 38 -1.18 4.64 10.05
CA SER A 38 -0.70 4.80 11.43
C SER A 38 0.80 5.06 11.49
N GLN A 39 1.60 4.35 10.69
CA GLN A 39 3.04 4.58 10.60
C GLN A 39 3.37 5.95 10.00
N LEU A 40 2.71 6.33 8.90
CA LEU A 40 2.91 7.63 8.23
C LEU A 40 2.53 8.82 9.12
N SER A 41 1.41 8.72 9.84
CA SER A 41 0.95 9.78 10.77
C SER A 41 1.90 9.98 11.94
N LYS A 42 2.56 8.91 12.43
CA LYS A 42 3.57 9.01 13.50
C LYS A 42 4.83 9.78 13.09
N LEU A 43 5.07 9.98 11.79
CA LEU A 43 6.19 10.80 11.31
C LEU A 43 6.02 12.29 11.65
N GLY A 44 4.79 12.74 11.98
CA GLY A 44 4.53 14.11 12.41
C GLY A 44 4.81 15.19 11.35
N LYS A 45 4.87 14.80 10.07
CA LYS A 45 5.14 15.71 8.97
C LYS A 45 3.85 16.39 8.47
N PRO A 46 3.93 17.62 7.94
CA PRO A 46 2.77 18.40 7.49
C PRO A 46 2.27 17.92 6.11
N PHE A 47 1.81 16.68 6.03
CA PHE A 47 1.30 16.07 4.81
C PHE A 47 -0.11 15.50 5.03
N LYS A 48 -0.92 15.55 3.98
CA LYS A 48 -2.08 14.69 3.80
C LYS A 48 -1.62 13.38 3.16
N TYR A 49 -2.01 12.25 3.74
CA TYR A 49 -1.65 10.94 3.22
C TYR A 49 -2.86 10.23 2.62
N ILE A 50 -2.66 9.59 1.47
CA ILE A 50 -3.61 8.68 0.83
C ILE A 50 -2.92 7.33 0.68
N VAL A 51 -3.59 6.25 1.09
CA VAL A 51 -3.08 4.89 0.92
C VAL A 51 -4.13 4.04 0.21
N THR A 52 -3.72 3.36 -0.86
CA THR A 52 -4.55 2.39 -1.59
C THR A 52 -3.91 1.02 -1.51
N CYS A 53 -4.69 -0.03 -1.27
CA CYS A 53 -4.23 -1.41 -1.21
C CYS A 53 -5.06 -2.28 -2.16
N ILE A 54 -4.38 -3.11 -2.95
CA ILE A 54 -4.98 -4.10 -3.84
C ILE A 54 -4.42 -5.45 -3.43
N ILE A 55 -5.29 -6.44 -3.21
CA ILE A 55 -4.92 -7.85 -3.03
C ILE A 55 -5.59 -8.65 -4.14
N MET A 56 -4.81 -9.42 -4.89
CA MET A 56 -5.29 -10.22 -6.02
C MET A 56 -4.81 -11.67 -5.91
N GLN A 57 -5.70 -12.62 -6.10
CA GLN A 57 -5.35 -14.05 -6.16
C GLN A 57 -4.45 -14.34 -7.37
N LYS A 58 -3.41 -15.16 -7.17
CA LYS A 58 -2.62 -15.73 -8.25
C LYS A 58 -3.37 -16.89 -8.90
N ASN A 59 -3.98 -16.61 -10.06
CA ASN A 59 -4.71 -17.61 -10.86
C ASN A 59 -4.38 -17.53 -12.36
N GLY A 60 -3.26 -16.89 -12.71
CA GLY A 60 -2.82 -16.69 -14.10
C GLY A 60 -3.38 -15.43 -14.78
N ALA A 61 -4.29 -14.68 -14.13
CA ALA A 61 -4.72 -13.39 -14.64
C ALA A 61 -3.65 -12.30 -14.47
N GLY A 62 -3.54 -11.40 -15.45
CA GLY A 62 -2.67 -10.24 -15.39
C GLY A 62 -3.28 -9.06 -14.60
N LEU A 63 -2.42 -8.20 -14.07
CA LEU A 63 -2.80 -6.97 -13.38
C LEU A 63 -1.92 -5.81 -13.85
N GLN A 64 -2.53 -4.72 -14.29
CA GLN A 64 -1.86 -3.47 -14.60
C GLN A 64 -2.46 -2.34 -13.76
N THR A 65 -1.61 -1.65 -13.01
CA THR A 65 -1.97 -0.48 -12.21
C THR A 65 -1.08 0.70 -12.56
N ALA A 66 -1.70 1.87 -12.70
CA ALA A 66 -1.03 3.14 -12.93
C ALA A 66 -1.79 4.24 -12.16
N SER A 67 -1.09 5.30 -11.81
CA SER A 67 -1.66 6.50 -11.21
C SER A 67 -1.19 7.73 -11.98
N SER A 68 -2.03 8.77 -12.03
CA SER A 68 -1.68 10.08 -12.55
C SER A 68 -2.14 11.12 -11.53
N CYS A 69 -1.31 12.13 -11.29
CA CYS A 69 -1.52 13.11 -10.24
C CYS A 69 -1.35 14.53 -10.80
N PHE A 70 -2.15 15.46 -10.27
CA PHE A 70 -1.99 16.89 -10.51
C PHE A 70 -1.72 17.55 -9.15
N TRP A 71 -0.46 17.94 -8.94
CA TRP A 71 0.09 18.29 -7.62
C TRP A 71 1.39 19.11 -7.76
N ASP A 72 2.01 19.50 -6.65
CA ASP A 72 3.30 20.20 -6.66
C ASP A 72 4.46 19.19 -6.70
N ASN A 73 5.20 19.14 -7.82
CA ASN A 73 6.31 18.20 -8.02
C ASN A 73 7.52 18.44 -7.10
N SER A 74 7.58 19.56 -6.39
CA SER A 74 8.67 19.88 -5.45
C SER A 74 8.37 19.38 -4.04
N THR A 75 7.10 19.28 -3.65
CA THR A 75 6.69 18.93 -2.29
C THR A 75 5.95 17.60 -2.21
N ASP A 76 5.20 17.23 -3.25
CA ASP A 76 4.29 16.10 -3.23
C ASP A 76 4.94 14.87 -3.88
N GLY A 77 4.47 13.67 -3.50
CA GLY A 77 5.06 12.45 -4.00
C GLY A 77 4.24 11.20 -3.73
N SER A 78 4.62 10.13 -4.41
CA SER A 78 4.03 8.81 -4.22
C SER A 78 5.07 7.71 -4.21
N CYS A 79 4.68 6.58 -3.63
CA CYS A 79 5.46 5.37 -3.59
C CYS A 79 4.53 4.18 -3.78
N THR A 80 4.91 3.26 -4.66
CA THR A 80 4.15 2.03 -4.88
C THR A 80 5.03 0.84 -4.52
N VAL A 81 4.57 0.06 -3.55
CA VAL A 81 5.19 -1.21 -3.16
C VAL A 81 4.41 -2.35 -3.81
N ARG A 82 5.14 -3.25 -4.45
CA ARG A 82 4.61 -4.52 -4.95
C ARG A 82 5.16 -5.64 -4.10
N TRP A 83 4.26 -6.46 -3.58
CA TRP A 83 4.56 -7.61 -2.75
C TRP A 83 3.84 -8.84 -3.31
N GLU A 84 4.41 -10.01 -3.10
CA GLU A 84 3.78 -11.26 -3.51
C GLU A 84 4.19 -12.42 -2.62
N ASN A 85 3.31 -13.42 -2.55
CA ASN A 85 3.67 -14.76 -2.07
C ASN A 85 3.17 -15.83 -3.04
N ASN A 86 3.17 -17.10 -2.63
CA ASN A 86 2.79 -18.21 -3.49
C ASN A 86 1.34 -18.16 -4.02
N SER A 87 0.45 -17.39 -3.39
CA SER A 87 -1.00 -17.45 -3.65
C SER A 87 -1.66 -16.12 -4.04
N MET A 88 -0.98 -14.99 -3.85
CA MET A 88 -1.54 -13.67 -4.15
C MET A 88 -0.46 -12.62 -4.43
N TYR A 89 -0.87 -11.58 -5.13
CA TYR A 89 -0.18 -10.30 -5.25
C TYR A 89 -0.81 -9.28 -4.29
N CYS A 90 0.01 -8.39 -3.75
CA CYS A 90 -0.43 -7.20 -3.03
C CYS A 90 0.28 -5.97 -3.59
N ILE A 91 -0.48 -4.92 -3.89
CA ILE A 91 0.06 -3.64 -4.35
C ILE A 91 -0.45 -2.57 -3.40
N VAL A 92 0.47 -1.85 -2.78
CA VAL A 92 0.17 -0.71 -1.91
C VAL A 92 0.75 0.54 -2.53
N SER A 93 -0.08 1.55 -2.76
CA SER A 93 0.36 2.87 -3.22
C SER A 93 0.07 3.90 -2.15
N VAL A 94 1.08 4.67 -1.80
CA VAL A 94 1.02 5.79 -0.85
C VAL A 94 1.22 7.09 -1.62
N PHE A 95 0.43 8.11 -1.30
CA PHE A 95 0.59 9.47 -1.81
C PHE A 95 0.68 10.42 -0.62
N GLY A 96 1.69 11.28 -0.61
CA GLY A 96 1.85 12.36 0.36
C GLY A 96 1.72 13.71 -0.35
N LEU A 97 0.83 14.56 0.14
CA LEU A 97 0.60 15.91 -0.38
C LEU A 97 0.86 16.93 0.72
N ALA A 98 1.75 17.88 0.49
CA ALA A 98 2.10 18.90 1.48
C ALA A 98 0.88 19.79 1.80
N ILE A 99 0.87 20.35 3.00
CA ILE A 99 -0.18 21.25 3.50
C ILE A 99 0.28 22.70 3.41
#